data_AF-A0A183V553-F1
#
_entry.id   AF-A0A183V553-F1
#
_cell.length_a   1.000
_cell.length_b   1.000
_cell.length_c   1.000
_cell.angle_alpha   90.00
_cell.angle_beta   90.00
_cell.angle_gamma   90.00
#
_symmetry.space_group_name_H-M   'P 1'
#
loop_
_entity.id
_entity.type
_entity.pdbx_description
1 polymer ?
#
loop_
_entity_poly.entity_id
_entity_poly.type
_entity_poly.pdbx_seq_one_letter_code
_entity_poly.pdbx_strand_id
1 'polypeptide(L)'
;MVDCRWTLAFSSNIHKYLQQKDYFAQYLYFLQIANYDFLLHSWSLAVEIQFYCLAPFLAMIVHRLRYGQLLVAIVGMASFVLHVRSHGELQFSSLPSRLWQFIAGAFAYDMQNKGNVLPNTACKVVAFLAFIAISPLILFAWDNDLIWRLVVTLAAAVIISRLSPNLNDYFRNVAVLVLVGNISYSLYLAHWPLIVFFRYNLHVDSLPLTECIIIAQLSFLIAYISFKTIETYFTHEILLKTFLFIIILLCISVFLMIPTSKAIVLVEESVNDFNATTLSPIDNGNETVRKTWFVFIPFHLVCQHSLQGPGKTKVAIFGNSFAHRALFAVVKAFGRRAKQIRLIANIGCPPFIGSTYPEDIDCAPFLNASVELLEDMKPDITFIIFRPFTPIDSPIIDLSKDDQLNNIQRTIDRISLITKRIVLEYPLPVNKQR
;
A
#
# COMPACT_ATOMS: atom_id res chain seq x y z
N MET A 1 1.31 -8.44 -5.55
CA MET A 1 1.74 -9.82 -5.21
C MET A 1 2.23 -9.93 -3.76
N VAL A 2 3.02 -8.96 -3.29
CA VAL A 2 3.45 -8.88 -1.89
C VAL A 2 2.24 -8.72 -0.94
N ASP A 3 1.34 -7.78 -1.21
CA ASP A 3 0.18 -7.50 -0.33
C ASP A 3 -0.70 -8.73 -0.11
N CYS A 4 -0.95 -9.49 -1.17
CA CYS A 4 -1.79 -10.66 -1.09
C CYS A 4 -1.19 -11.77 -0.19
N ARG A 5 0.14 -11.90 -0.08
CA ARG A 5 0.79 -12.83 0.87
C ARG A 5 0.55 -12.42 2.32
N TRP A 6 0.66 -11.13 2.61
CA TRP A 6 0.41 -10.58 3.95
C TRP A 6 -1.08 -10.64 4.32
N THR A 7 -1.98 -10.43 3.36
CA THR A 7 -3.41 -10.63 3.57
C THR A 7 -3.74 -12.10 3.87
N LEU A 8 -3.17 -13.06 3.14
CA LEU A 8 -3.36 -14.49 3.42
C LEU A 8 -2.86 -14.89 4.82
N ALA A 9 -1.78 -14.27 5.28
CA ALA A 9 -1.23 -14.50 6.61
C ALA A 9 -1.89 -13.64 7.70
N PHE A 10 -3.00 -12.94 7.42
CA PHE A 10 -3.68 -12.02 8.35
C PHE A 10 -2.73 -11.04 9.05
N SER A 11 -1.79 -10.51 8.28
CA SER A 11 -0.71 -9.63 8.73
C SER A 11 -0.54 -8.42 7.81
N SER A 12 -1.57 -8.06 7.04
CA SER A 12 -1.58 -6.88 6.17
C SER A 12 -1.43 -5.57 6.96
N ASN A 13 -1.91 -5.50 8.21
CA ASN A 13 -1.65 -4.37 9.10
C ASN A 13 -0.16 -4.27 9.51
N ILE A 14 0.49 -5.41 9.78
CA ILE A 14 1.92 -5.46 10.07
C ILE A 14 2.73 -5.08 8.82
N HIS A 15 2.30 -5.53 7.64
CA HIS A 15 2.95 -5.16 6.38
C HIS A 15 2.99 -3.65 6.19
N LYS A 16 1.87 -2.97 6.39
CA LYS A 16 1.80 -1.51 6.32
C LYS A 16 2.72 -0.81 7.31
N TYR A 17 2.75 -1.30 8.55
CA TYR A 17 3.67 -0.77 9.56
C TYR A 17 5.14 -0.98 9.16
N LEU A 18 5.50 -2.15 8.62
CA LEU A 18 6.85 -2.44 8.16
C LEU A 18 7.22 -1.66 6.88
N GLN A 19 6.25 -1.38 6.01
CA GLN A 19 6.44 -0.51 4.84
C GLN A 19 6.75 0.94 5.23
N GLN A 20 6.33 1.41 6.42
CA GLN A 20 6.72 2.72 6.95
C GLN A 20 8.23 2.85 7.25
N LYS A 21 9.04 1.80 7.12
CA LYS A 21 10.51 1.90 7.25
C LYS A 21 11.26 2.35 6.01
N ASP A 22 10.62 2.59 4.86
CA ASP A 22 11.24 3.34 3.77
C ASP A 22 10.17 3.94 2.85
N TYR A 23 9.68 5.12 3.24
CA TYR A 23 8.73 5.93 2.46
C TYR A 23 9.18 6.18 1.00
N PHE A 24 10.45 5.94 0.68
CA PHE A 24 11.05 6.19 -0.64
C PHE A 24 11.55 4.94 -1.38
N ALA A 25 11.67 3.77 -0.73
CA ALA A 25 12.12 2.56 -1.43
C ALA A 25 11.06 2.05 -2.42
N GLN A 26 9.77 2.20 -2.09
CA GLN A 26 8.69 1.57 -2.84
C GLN A 26 7.89 2.52 -3.76
N TYR A 27 8.08 3.84 -3.64
CA TYR A 27 7.17 4.85 -4.22
C TYR A 27 7.13 4.93 -5.76
N LEU A 28 8.12 4.42 -6.47
CA LEU A 28 8.24 4.65 -7.92
C LEU A 28 8.28 3.35 -8.78
N TYR A 29 8.13 2.12 -8.23
CA TYR A 29 7.98 0.90 -9.08
C TYR A 29 6.53 0.70 -9.58
N PHE A 30 5.65 1.66 -9.28
CA PHE A 30 4.24 1.35 -9.01
C PHE A 30 3.30 2.52 -9.36
N LEU A 31 3.75 3.51 -10.13
CA LEU A 31 3.04 4.79 -10.37
C LEU A 31 1.88 4.75 -11.38
N GLN A 32 1.18 3.62 -11.47
CA GLN A 32 -0.16 3.57 -12.07
C GLN A 32 -1.04 2.49 -11.43
N ILE A 33 -0.42 1.45 -10.83
CA ILE A 33 -1.13 0.35 -10.16
C ILE A 33 -1.12 0.48 -8.62
N ALA A 34 -0.18 1.19 -7.99
CA ALA A 34 -0.12 1.32 -6.51
C ALA A 34 -0.87 2.51 -5.90
N ASN A 35 -1.51 3.38 -6.70
CA ASN A 35 -2.46 4.31 -6.09
C ASN A 35 -3.77 3.62 -5.67
N TYR A 36 -3.90 2.34 -6.02
CA TYR A 36 -5.13 1.56 -5.90
C TYR A 36 -4.88 0.30 -5.08
N ASP A 37 -4.79 0.46 -3.76
CA ASP A 37 -4.69 -0.65 -2.81
C ASP A 37 -6.00 -1.44 -2.73
N PHE A 38 -6.21 -2.39 -3.66
CA PHE A 38 -7.42 -3.23 -3.72
C PHE A 38 -7.69 -3.99 -2.43
N LEU A 39 -6.65 -4.36 -1.69
CA LEU A 39 -6.75 -5.11 -0.43
C LEU A 39 -6.56 -4.23 0.81
N LEU A 40 -6.67 -2.89 0.68
CA LEU A 40 -6.45 -1.98 1.80
C LEU A 40 -7.31 -2.38 3.00
N HIS A 41 -8.62 -2.54 2.80
CA HIS A 41 -9.61 -2.94 3.80
C HIS A 41 -9.25 -4.25 4.56
N SER A 42 -8.38 -5.11 4.04
CA SER A 42 -7.98 -6.33 4.76
C SER A 42 -7.24 -6.08 6.08
N TRP A 43 -6.74 -4.86 6.33
CA TRP A 43 -6.03 -4.55 7.57
C TRP A 43 -6.92 -4.73 8.81
N SER A 44 -8.21 -4.41 8.76
CA SER A 44 -9.09 -4.54 9.92
C SER A 44 -9.42 -6.00 10.21
N LEU A 45 -9.64 -6.79 9.15
CA LEU A 45 -9.86 -8.22 9.23
C LEU A 45 -8.66 -8.94 9.87
N ALA A 46 -7.44 -8.50 9.52
CA ALA A 46 -6.22 -8.99 10.16
C ALA A 46 -6.22 -8.72 11.67
N VAL A 47 -6.55 -7.50 12.10
CA VAL A 47 -6.65 -7.14 13.52
C VAL A 47 -7.71 -7.97 14.25
N GLU A 48 -8.87 -8.19 13.63
CA GLU A 48 -9.95 -9.01 14.20
C GLU A 48 -9.51 -10.45 14.43
N ILE A 49 -8.84 -11.07 13.45
CA ILE A 49 -8.33 -12.44 13.59
C ILE A 49 -7.23 -12.53 14.64
N GLN A 50 -6.33 -11.55 14.70
CA GLN A 50 -5.33 -11.44 15.77
C GLN A 50 -6.02 -11.35 17.15
N PHE A 51 -7.09 -10.57 17.27
CA PHE A 51 -7.91 -10.51 18.49
C PHE A 51 -8.58 -11.85 18.80
N TYR A 52 -9.19 -12.53 17.83
CA TYR A 52 -9.84 -13.83 18.06
C TYR A 52 -8.86 -14.92 18.46
N CYS A 53 -7.62 -14.87 18.00
CA CYS A 53 -6.55 -15.73 18.53
C CYS A 53 -6.20 -15.39 19.98
N LEU A 54 -6.25 -14.12 20.37
CA LEU A 54 -5.94 -13.65 21.73
C LEU A 54 -7.11 -13.84 22.72
N ALA A 55 -8.36 -13.77 22.25
CA ALA A 55 -9.56 -13.73 23.08
C ALA A 55 -9.73 -14.94 24.02
N PRO A 56 -9.45 -16.21 23.63
CA PRO A 56 -9.51 -17.35 24.54
C PRO A 56 -8.58 -17.22 25.74
N PHE A 57 -7.40 -16.62 25.55
CA PHE A 57 -6.44 -16.38 26.64
C PHE A 57 -6.93 -15.30 27.59
N LEU A 58 -7.49 -14.20 27.06
CA LEU A 58 -8.10 -13.15 27.87
C LEU A 58 -9.29 -13.71 28.67
N ALA A 59 -10.14 -14.51 28.04
CA ALA A 59 -11.25 -15.19 28.71
C ALA A 59 -10.73 -16.13 29.80
N MET A 60 -9.69 -16.93 29.53
CA MET A 60 -9.08 -17.81 30.51
C MET A 60 -8.54 -17.03 31.72
N ILE A 61 -7.87 -15.89 31.50
CA ILE A 61 -7.38 -15.00 32.56
C ILE A 61 -8.54 -14.53 33.45
N VAL A 62 -9.63 -14.06 32.83
CA VAL A 62 -10.83 -13.59 33.54
C VAL A 62 -11.42 -14.68 34.44
N HIS A 63 -11.49 -15.92 33.97
CA HIS A 63 -12.17 -17.01 34.68
C HIS A 63 -11.26 -17.79 35.65
N ARG A 64 -9.95 -17.84 35.41
CA ARG A 64 -9.00 -18.65 36.21
C ARG A 64 -8.32 -17.86 37.32
N LEU A 65 -8.17 -16.55 37.17
CA LEU A 65 -7.49 -15.70 38.15
C LEU A 65 -8.49 -14.91 38.99
N ARG A 66 -8.27 -14.84 40.30
CA ARG A 66 -9.11 -14.07 41.24
C ARG A 66 -9.29 -12.59 40.81
N TYR A 67 -8.24 -12.00 40.23
CA TYR A 67 -8.24 -10.61 39.74
C TYR A 67 -8.22 -10.53 38.21
N GLY A 68 -8.69 -11.58 37.52
CA GLY A 68 -8.62 -11.67 36.06
C GLY A 68 -9.32 -10.52 35.32
N GLN A 69 -10.50 -10.11 35.79
CA GLN A 69 -11.22 -8.95 35.23
C GLN A 69 -10.41 -7.65 35.36
N LEU A 70 -9.80 -7.41 36.53
CA LEU A 70 -8.96 -6.22 36.75
C LEU A 70 -7.73 -6.24 35.84
N LEU A 71 -7.08 -7.38 35.66
CA LEU A 71 -5.93 -7.52 34.77
C LEU A 71 -6.30 -7.20 33.32
N VAL A 72 -7.43 -7.72 32.82
CA VAL A 72 -7.90 -7.40 31.46
C VAL A 72 -8.28 -5.92 31.33
N ALA A 73 -8.88 -5.32 32.36
CA ALA A 73 -9.15 -3.88 32.37
C ALA A 73 -7.85 -3.05 32.30
N ILE A 74 -6.80 -3.45 33.04
CA ILE A 74 -5.47 -2.81 32.98
C ILE A 74 -4.87 -2.94 31.58
N VAL A 75 -4.98 -4.09 30.94
CA VAL A 75 -4.54 -4.30 29.55
C VAL A 75 -5.30 -3.37 28.59
N GLY A 76 -6.62 -3.25 28.75
CA GLY A 76 -7.45 -2.31 27.98
C GLY A 76 -7.02 -0.86 28.19
N MET A 77 -6.77 -0.44 29.42
CA MET A 77 -6.28 0.91 29.72
C MET A 77 -4.87 1.15 29.15
N ALA A 78 -3.97 0.18 29.24
CA ALA A 78 -2.65 0.27 28.63
C ALA A 78 -2.73 0.40 27.10
N SER A 79 -3.65 -0.35 26.47
CA SER A 79 -3.94 -0.24 25.04
C SER A 79 -4.47 1.15 24.67
N PHE A 80 -5.36 1.72 25.47
CA PHE A 80 -5.86 3.08 25.25
C PHE A 80 -4.76 4.15 25.40
N VAL A 81 -3.91 4.02 26.42
CA VAL A 81 -2.74 4.91 26.58
C VAL A 81 -1.79 4.80 25.39
N LEU A 82 -1.55 3.58 24.90
CA LEU A 82 -0.77 3.35 23.68
C LEU A 82 -1.43 4.01 22.47
N HIS A 83 -2.75 3.93 22.33
CA HIS A 83 -3.49 4.61 21.27
C HIS A 83 -3.28 6.12 21.30
N VAL A 84 -3.42 6.75 22.48
CA VAL A 84 -3.27 8.21 22.61
C VAL A 84 -1.83 8.66 22.36
N ARG A 85 -0.83 7.84 22.74
CA ARG A 85 0.60 8.19 22.59
C ARG A 85 1.22 7.78 21.25
N SER A 86 0.56 6.91 20.49
CA SER A 86 1.06 6.50 19.18
C SER A 86 0.54 7.43 18.09
N HIS A 87 1.22 7.41 16.94
CA HIS A 87 0.85 8.17 15.76
C HIS A 87 0.89 7.28 14.51
N GLY A 88 0.24 7.71 13.43
CA GLY A 88 0.30 7.04 12.13
C GLY A 88 -0.29 5.63 12.13
N GLU A 89 0.36 4.71 11.42
CA GLU A 89 -0.14 3.33 11.24
C GLU A 89 -0.16 2.54 12.54
N LEU A 90 0.75 2.80 13.47
CA LEU A 90 0.73 2.13 14.77
C LEU A 90 -0.54 2.49 15.57
N GLN A 91 -0.92 3.77 15.57
CA GLN A 91 -2.14 4.24 16.23
C GLN A 91 -3.39 3.71 15.53
N PHE A 92 -3.35 3.74 14.20
CA PHE A 92 -4.42 3.25 13.36
C PHE A 92 -4.39 1.71 13.37
N SER A 93 -3.69 1.04 12.47
CA SER A 93 -3.87 -0.37 12.10
C SER A 93 -3.39 -1.44 13.10
N SER A 94 -2.78 -1.10 14.23
CA SER A 94 -2.23 -2.12 15.15
C SER A 94 -3.25 -2.69 16.14
N LEU A 95 -3.14 -3.99 16.45
CA LEU A 95 -3.93 -4.61 17.51
C LEU A 95 -3.63 -3.99 18.90
N PRO A 96 -2.36 -3.79 19.32
CA PRO A 96 -2.07 -3.24 20.64
C PRO A 96 -2.69 -1.86 20.90
N SER A 97 -2.80 -0.99 19.89
CA SER A 97 -3.44 0.33 20.02
C SER A 97 -4.96 0.28 19.96
N ARG A 98 -5.56 -0.83 19.50
CA ARG A 98 -7.03 -0.96 19.34
C ARG A 98 -7.68 -1.96 20.30
N LEU A 99 -6.88 -2.73 21.03
CA LEU A 99 -7.36 -3.75 21.96
C LEU A 99 -8.35 -3.20 23.00
N TRP A 100 -8.22 -1.94 23.41
CA TRP A 100 -9.16 -1.27 24.31
C TRP A 100 -10.61 -1.27 23.80
N GLN A 101 -10.84 -1.20 22.48
CA GLN A 101 -12.19 -1.18 21.90
C GLN A 101 -12.87 -2.55 22.04
N PHE A 102 -12.12 -3.63 21.76
CA PHE A 102 -12.60 -5.00 21.94
C PHE A 102 -12.90 -5.31 23.42
N ILE A 103 -12.00 -4.89 24.31
CA ILE A 103 -12.17 -5.07 25.76
C ILE A 103 -13.39 -4.29 26.27
N ALA A 104 -13.59 -3.05 25.81
CA ALA A 104 -14.78 -2.26 26.15
C ALA A 104 -16.08 -2.97 25.74
N GLY A 105 -16.12 -3.57 24.54
CA GLY A 105 -17.24 -4.39 24.09
C GLY A 105 -17.48 -5.63 24.95
N ALA A 106 -16.41 -6.32 25.37
CA ALA A 106 -16.50 -7.49 26.24
C ALA A 106 -17.07 -7.14 27.63
N PHE A 107 -16.62 -6.03 28.23
CA PHE A 107 -17.19 -5.54 29.49
C PHE A 107 -18.63 -5.08 29.34
N ALA A 108 -18.97 -4.41 28.22
CA ALA A 108 -20.34 -4.02 27.93
C ALA A 108 -21.28 -5.24 27.87
N TYR A 109 -20.84 -6.34 27.26
CA TYR A 109 -21.60 -7.58 27.22
C TYR A 109 -21.80 -8.20 28.62
N ASP A 110 -20.77 -8.23 29.46
CA ASP A 110 -20.90 -8.73 30.85
C ASP A 110 -21.89 -7.90 31.69
N MET A 111 -22.00 -6.59 31.41
CA MET A 111 -22.95 -5.71 32.08
C MET A 111 -24.41 -6.02 31.73
N GLN A 112 -24.69 -6.67 30.60
CA GLN A 112 -26.05 -6.98 30.15
C GLN A 112 -26.86 -7.75 31.20
N ASN A 113 -26.21 -8.63 31.97
CA ASN A 113 -26.87 -9.52 32.92
C ASN A 113 -26.91 -8.98 34.35
N LYS A 114 -26.33 -7.81 34.63
CA LYS A 114 -26.17 -7.26 35.99
C LYS A 114 -27.34 -6.38 36.47
N GLY A 115 -28.46 -6.39 35.75
CA GLY A 115 -29.65 -5.59 36.07
C GLY A 115 -29.46 -4.10 35.75
N ASN A 116 -30.56 -3.35 35.71
CA ASN A 116 -30.53 -1.93 35.35
C ASN A 116 -29.96 -1.10 36.51
N VAL A 117 -28.80 -0.48 36.29
CA VAL A 117 -28.14 0.43 37.24
C VAL A 117 -28.81 1.81 37.27
N LEU A 118 -29.54 2.17 36.20
CA LEU A 118 -30.17 3.47 36.00
C LEU A 118 -31.71 3.37 35.97
N PRO A 119 -32.44 4.46 36.28
CA PRO A 119 -33.89 4.54 36.05
C PRO A 119 -34.23 4.31 34.58
N ASN A 120 -35.37 3.65 34.31
CA ASN A 120 -35.78 3.25 32.96
C ASN A 120 -35.81 4.42 31.95
N THR A 121 -36.22 5.62 32.38
CA THR A 121 -36.23 6.82 31.54
C THR A 121 -34.82 7.27 31.15
N ALA A 122 -33.87 7.23 32.09
CA ALA A 122 -32.47 7.58 31.83
C ALA A 122 -31.82 6.56 30.88
N CYS A 123 -32.06 5.26 31.07
CA CYS A 123 -31.60 4.23 30.14
C CYS A 123 -32.10 4.48 28.72
N LYS A 124 -33.37 4.91 28.58
CA LYS A 124 -33.95 5.19 27.26
C LYS A 124 -33.28 6.35 26.54
N VAL A 125 -33.05 7.46 27.26
CA VAL A 125 -32.37 8.63 26.74
C VAL A 125 -30.93 8.27 26.34
N VAL A 126 -30.20 7.56 27.21
CA VAL A 126 -28.82 7.14 26.94
C VAL A 126 -28.74 6.23 25.72
N ALA A 127 -29.64 5.25 25.58
CA ALA A 127 -29.68 4.39 24.40
C ALA A 127 -29.97 5.18 23.11
N PHE A 128 -30.94 6.10 23.15
CA PHE A 128 -31.28 6.93 21.99
C PHE A 128 -30.12 7.86 21.58
N LEU A 129 -29.44 8.49 22.55
CA LEU A 129 -28.26 9.30 22.30
C LEU A 129 -27.11 8.49 21.71
N ALA A 130 -26.90 7.25 22.17
CA ALA A 130 -25.90 6.35 21.59
C ALA A 130 -26.20 6.01 20.13
N PHE A 131 -27.47 5.76 19.78
CA PHE A 131 -27.88 5.56 18.37
C PHE A 131 -27.61 6.80 17.51
N ILE A 132 -27.94 7.99 18.03
CA ILE A 132 -27.67 9.26 17.35
C ILE A 132 -26.16 9.46 17.16
N ALA A 133 -25.36 9.17 18.18
CA ALA A 133 -23.89 9.35 18.15
C ALA A 133 -23.17 8.50 17.08
N ILE A 134 -23.75 7.36 16.68
CA ILE A 134 -23.21 6.49 15.62
C ILE A 134 -23.78 6.86 14.24
N SER A 135 -24.74 7.79 14.17
CA SER A 135 -25.35 8.16 12.89
C SER A 135 -24.33 8.83 11.94
N PRO A 136 -24.42 8.56 10.62
CA PRO A 136 -23.52 9.16 9.64
C PRO A 136 -23.51 10.70 9.71
N LEU A 137 -24.65 11.32 9.99
CA LEU A 137 -24.80 12.79 10.10
C LEU A 137 -23.86 13.40 11.14
N ILE A 138 -23.61 12.70 12.24
CA ILE A 138 -22.76 13.18 13.32
C ILE A 138 -21.28 12.88 13.02
N LEU A 139 -20.99 11.71 12.45
CA LEU A 139 -19.62 11.28 12.17
C LEU A 139 -18.92 12.11 11.10
N PHE A 140 -19.66 12.74 10.19
CA PHE A 140 -19.10 13.61 9.14
C PHE A 140 -19.01 15.09 9.53
N ALA A 141 -19.35 15.47 10.76
CA ALA A 141 -19.46 16.88 11.15
C ALA A 141 -18.16 17.52 11.67
N TRP A 142 -17.16 16.75 12.12
CA TRP A 142 -15.94 17.31 12.75
C TRP A 142 -14.68 16.50 12.47
N ASP A 143 -13.55 17.20 12.29
CA ASP A 143 -12.20 16.62 12.11
C ASP A 143 -11.49 16.37 13.45
N ASN A 144 -12.00 15.45 14.27
CA ASN A 144 -11.25 14.97 15.45
C ASN A 144 -11.38 13.45 15.65
N ASP A 145 -10.43 12.73 15.05
CA ASP A 145 -10.35 11.27 15.06
C ASP A 145 -10.42 10.63 16.46
N LEU A 146 -9.72 11.20 17.45
CA LEU A 146 -9.63 10.60 18.78
C LEU A 146 -10.98 10.67 19.50
N ILE A 147 -11.64 11.83 19.43
CA ILE A 147 -12.95 12.03 20.05
C ILE A 147 -13.97 11.10 19.40
N TRP A 148 -13.98 10.98 18.07
CA TRP A 148 -14.92 10.09 17.39
C TRP A 148 -14.69 8.62 17.72
N ARG A 149 -13.44 8.15 17.78
CA ARG A 149 -13.14 6.77 18.20
C ARG A 149 -13.68 6.48 19.59
N LEU A 150 -13.53 7.42 20.52
CA LEU A 150 -14.11 7.30 21.87
C LEU A 150 -15.63 7.30 21.84
N VAL A 151 -16.25 8.28 21.19
CA VAL A 151 -17.70 8.43 21.10
C VAL A 151 -18.34 7.19 20.48
N VAL A 152 -17.82 6.71 19.35
CA VAL A 152 -18.35 5.52 18.66
C VAL A 152 -18.16 4.26 19.51
N THR A 153 -17.00 4.09 20.16
CA THR A 153 -16.75 2.90 21.00
C THR A 153 -17.65 2.89 22.23
N LEU A 154 -17.84 4.04 22.88
CA LEU A 154 -18.73 4.17 24.04
C LEU A 154 -20.20 4.01 23.65
N ALA A 155 -20.62 4.59 22.53
CA ALA A 155 -21.97 4.42 22.02
C ALA A 155 -22.26 2.95 21.66
N ALA A 156 -21.30 2.26 21.03
CA ALA A 156 -21.42 0.84 20.75
C ALA A 156 -21.50 0.01 22.04
N ALA A 157 -20.66 0.32 23.04
CA ALA A 157 -20.72 -0.31 24.35
C ALA A 157 -22.09 -0.12 25.04
N VAL A 158 -22.66 1.08 24.98
CA VAL A 158 -24.02 1.37 25.49
C VAL A 158 -25.07 0.50 24.80
N ILE A 159 -25.02 0.38 23.47
CA ILE A 159 -25.96 -0.44 22.71
C ILE A 159 -25.80 -1.93 23.08
N ILE A 160 -24.57 -2.43 23.18
CA ILE A 160 -24.26 -3.83 23.54
C ILE A 160 -24.73 -4.15 24.96
N SER A 161 -24.54 -3.24 25.91
CA SER A 161 -24.90 -3.44 27.32
C SER A 161 -26.41 -3.54 27.59
N ARG A 162 -27.26 -3.22 26.61
CA ARG A 162 -28.73 -3.29 26.71
C ARG A 162 -29.32 -2.63 27.96
N LEU A 163 -28.81 -1.45 28.31
CA LEU A 163 -29.30 -0.64 29.43
C LEU A 163 -30.82 -0.41 29.41
N SER A 164 -31.44 -0.33 28.23
CA SER A 164 -32.89 -0.24 28.04
C SER A 164 -33.37 -1.36 27.10
N PRO A 165 -33.75 -2.54 27.63
CA PRO A 165 -34.21 -3.67 26.83
C PRO A 165 -35.29 -3.29 25.80
N ASN A 166 -36.30 -2.50 26.21
CA ASN A 166 -37.41 -2.11 25.33
C ASN A 166 -36.99 -1.31 24.08
N LEU A 167 -35.99 -0.44 24.18
CA LEU A 167 -35.50 0.33 23.02
C LEU A 167 -34.51 -0.46 22.19
N ASN A 168 -33.61 -1.20 22.84
CA ASN A 168 -32.66 -2.05 22.14
C ASN A 168 -33.41 -3.16 21.36
N ASP A 169 -34.50 -3.68 21.92
CA ASP A 169 -35.37 -4.66 21.26
C ASP A 169 -36.20 -4.02 20.14
N TYR A 170 -36.63 -2.76 20.28
CA TYR A 170 -37.27 -2.03 19.19
C TYR A 170 -36.38 -1.95 17.95
N PHE A 171 -35.14 -1.47 18.10
CA PHE A 171 -34.20 -1.36 16.96
C PHE A 171 -33.79 -2.72 16.40
N ARG A 172 -33.66 -3.75 17.27
CA ARG A 172 -33.42 -5.13 16.84
C ARG A 172 -34.59 -5.73 16.06
N ASN A 173 -35.80 -5.22 16.22
CA ASN A 173 -36.97 -5.67 15.47
C ASN A 173 -37.18 -4.91 14.14
N VAL A 174 -36.39 -3.87 13.86
CA VAL A 174 -36.43 -3.17 12.57
C VAL A 174 -35.78 -4.04 11.50
N ALA A 175 -36.59 -4.62 10.63
CA ALA A 175 -36.16 -5.58 9.60
C ALA A 175 -35.00 -5.05 8.74
N VAL A 176 -34.99 -3.75 8.40
CA VAL A 176 -33.92 -3.13 7.61
C VAL A 176 -32.59 -3.11 8.37
N LEU A 177 -32.59 -2.74 9.65
CA LEU A 177 -31.37 -2.72 10.46
C LEU A 177 -30.81 -4.12 10.66
N VAL A 178 -31.68 -5.10 10.87
CA VAL A 178 -31.30 -6.52 10.95
C VAL A 178 -30.71 -7.00 9.64
N LEU A 179 -31.33 -6.69 8.50
CA LEU A 179 -30.82 -7.06 7.19
C LEU A 179 -29.42 -6.48 6.96
N VAL A 180 -29.23 -5.18 7.21
CA VAL A 180 -27.93 -4.50 7.07
C VAL A 180 -26.90 -5.13 7.99
N GLY A 181 -27.27 -5.44 9.24
CA GLY A 181 -26.41 -6.15 10.19
C GLY A 181 -26.01 -7.54 9.68
N ASN A 182 -26.96 -8.32 9.17
CA ASN A 182 -26.72 -9.67 8.66
C ASN A 182 -25.77 -9.68 7.45
N ILE A 183 -25.88 -8.72 6.54
CA ILE A 183 -24.99 -8.66 5.36
C ILE A 183 -23.70 -7.87 5.61
N SER A 184 -23.51 -7.30 6.80
CA SER A 184 -22.45 -6.31 7.07
C SER A 184 -21.04 -6.83 6.77
N TYR A 185 -20.77 -8.10 7.09
CA TYR A 185 -19.49 -8.75 6.79
C TYR A 185 -19.26 -8.88 5.28
N SER A 186 -20.23 -9.43 4.54
CA SER A 186 -20.15 -9.55 3.08
C SER A 186 -20.05 -8.17 2.40
N LEU A 187 -20.73 -7.15 2.94
CA LEU A 187 -20.65 -5.76 2.47
C LEU A 187 -19.26 -5.16 2.70
N TYR A 188 -18.66 -5.42 3.86
CA TYR A 188 -17.30 -5.01 4.19
C TYR A 188 -16.28 -5.55 3.17
N LEU A 189 -16.42 -6.81 2.75
CA LEU A 189 -15.54 -7.42 1.76
C LEU A 189 -15.75 -6.86 0.35
N ALA A 190 -17.00 -6.57 -0.04
CA ALA A 190 -17.33 -6.20 -1.42
C ALA A 190 -17.05 -4.72 -1.74
N HIS A 191 -17.34 -3.80 -0.82
CA HIS A 191 -17.40 -2.37 -1.15
C HIS A 191 -16.05 -1.78 -1.57
N TRP A 192 -14.96 -2.11 -0.86
CA TRP A 192 -13.67 -1.48 -1.11
C TRP A 192 -13.02 -1.89 -2.44
N PRO A 193 -12.95 -3.18 -2.82
CA PRO A 193 -12.47 -3.58 -4.15
C PRO A 193 -13.25 -2.92 -5.29
N LEU A 194 -14.57 -2.74 -5.13
CA LEU A 194 -15.40 -2.03 -6.12
C LEU A 194 -15.05 -0.55 -6.20
N ILE A 195 -14.90 0.14 -5.06
CA ILE A 195 -14.48 1.56 -5.03
C ILE A 195 -13.14 1.72 -5.75
N VAL A 196 -12.16 0.88 -5.41
CA VAL A 196 -10.81 0.94 -6.01
C VAL A 196 -10.86 0.60 -7.49
N PHE A 197 -11.65 -0.40 -7.90
CA PHE A 197 -11.85 -0.75 -9.31
C PHE A 197 -12.42 0.42 -10.12
N PHE A 198 -13.44 1.11 -9.62
CA PHE A 198 -14.01 2.26 -10.33
C PHE A 198 -13.03 3.44 -10.41
N ARG A 199 -12.32 3.76 -9.32
CA ARG A 199 -11.29 4.81 -9.35
C ARG A 199 -10.17 4.48 -10.34
N TYR A 200 -9.74 3.22 -10.39
CA TYR A 200 -8.75 2.72 -11.33
C TYR A 200 -9.21 2.90 -12.79
N ASN A 201 -10.43 2.46 -13.13
CA ASN A 201 -10.94 2.53 -14.51
C ASN A 201 -11.22 3.96 -14.98
N LEU A 202 -11.60 4.86 -14.07
CA LEU A 202 -11.90 6.25 -14.39
C LEU A 202 -10.67 7.17 -14.27
N HIS A 203 -9.54 6.66 -13.77
CA HIS A 203 -8.32 7.41 -13.49
C HIS A 203 -8.57 8.67 -12.63
N VAL A 204 -9.46 8.58 -11.65
CA VAL A 204 -9.82 9.68 -10.74
C VAL A 204 -9.55 9.35 -9.27
N ASP A 205 -9.08 10.35 -8.52
CA ASP A 205 -8.86 10.21 -7.08
C ASP A 205 -10.17 10.24 -6.29
N SER A 206 -11.15 11.04 -6.73
CA SER A 206 -12.47 11.18 -6.12
C SER A 206 -13.57 10.82 -7.11
N LEU A 207 -14.50 9.98 -6.68
CA LEU A 207 -15.64 9.57 -7.50
C LEU A 207 -16.77 10.61 -7.43
N PRO A 208 -17.43 10.93 -8.55
CA PRO A 208 -18.63 11.75 -8.53
C PRO A 208 -19.78 11.03 -7.80
N LEU A 209 -20.78 11.80 -7.38
CA LEU A 209 -21.89 11.28 -6.57
C LEU A 209 -22.64 10.14 -7.27
N THR A 210 -22.80 10.22 -8.59
CA THR A 210 -23.49 9.21 -9.40
C THR A 210 -22.81 7.85 -9.29
N GLU A 211 -21.49 7.82 -9.46
CA GLU A 211 -20.65 6.63 -9.37
C GLU A 211 -20.64 6.09 -7.93
N CYS A 212 -20.57 6.96 -6.92
CA CYS A 212 -20.70 6.56 -5.52
C CYS A 212 -22.03 5.82 -5.24
N ILE A 213 -23.15 6.31 -5.78
CA ILE A 213 -24.46 5.67 -5.63
C ILE A 213 -24.48 4.32 -6.34
N ILE A 214 -23.96 4.24 -7.57
CA ILE A 214 -23.87 2.99 -8.34
C ILE A 214 -23.02 1.96 -7.58
N ILE A 215 -21.86 2.37 -7.08
CA ILE A 215 -20.96 1.50 -6.32
C ILE A 215 -21.61 1.03 -5.03
N ALA A 216 -22.32 1.90 -4.31
CA ALA A 216 -23.05 1.52 -3.10
C ALA A 216 -24.13 0.46 -3.38
N GLN A 217 -24.89 0.64 -4.46
CA GLN A 217 -25.92 -0.33 -4.90
C GLN A 217 -25.30 -1.67 -5.31
N LEU A 218 -24.23 -1.64 -6.10
CA LEU A 218 -23.50 -2.84 -6.51
C LEU A 218 -22.89 -3.57 -5.31
N SER A 219 -22.32 -2.83 -4.37
CA SER A 219 -21.75 -3.38 -3.13
C SER A 219 -22.83 -4.08 -2.31
N PHE A 220 -24.01 -3.47 -2.14
CA PHE A 220 -25.16 -4.07 -1.47
C PHE A 220 -25.66 -5.33 -2.17
N LEU A 221 -25.77 -5.29 -3.51
CA LEU A 221 -26.24 -6.43 -4.29
C LEU A 221 -25.28 -7.63 -4.17
N ILE A 222 -23.98 -7.39 -4.36
CA ILE A 222 -22.94 -8.42 -4.24
C ILE A 222 -22.90 -8.97 -2.80
N ALA A 223 -22.98 -8.09 -1.81
CA ALA A 223 -23.02 -8.48 -0.40
C ALA A 223 -24.22 -9.38 -0.07
N TYR A 224 -25.42 -9.01 -0.54
CA TYR A 224 -26.63 -9.80 -0.31
C TYR A 224 -26.57 -11.17 -1.00
N ILE A 225 -26.08 -11.21 -2.25
CA ILE A 225 -25.90 -12.48 -2.97
C ILE A 225 -24.89 -13.37 -2.24
N SER A 226 -23.73 -12.82 -1.86
CA SER A 226 -22.70 -13.53 -1.08
C SER A 226 -23.27 -14.06 0.24
N PHE A 227 -23.96 -13.22 1.00
CA PHE A 227 -24.58 -13.59 2.27
C PHE A 227 -25.57 -14.74 2.10
N LYS A 228 -26.46 -14.67 1.11
CA LYS A 228 -27.50 -15.69 0.90
C LYS A 228 -26.96 -17.01 0.35
N THR A 229 -25.94 -16.96 -0.50
CA THR A 229 -25.44 -18.14 -1.24
C THR A 229 -24.26 -18.83 -0.54
N ILE A 230 -23.33 -18.07 0.01
CA ILE A 230 -22.11 -18.58 0.63
C ILE A 230 -22.29 -18.59 2.14
N GLU A 231 -22.50 -17.42 2.75
CA GLU A 231 -22.45 -17.27 4.21
C GLU A 231 -23.52 -18.12 4.88
N THR A 232 -24.79 -17.94 4.51
CA THR A 232 -25.93 -18.67 5.09
C THR A 232 -25.82 -20.19 4.86
N TYR A 233 -25.30 -20.61 3.70
CA TYR A 233 -25.15 -22.02 3.38
C TYR A 233 -24.08 -22.68 4.26
N PHE A 234 -22.87 -22.10 4.30
CA PHE A 234 -21.74 -22.70 5.01
C PHE A 234 -21.81 -22.53 6.54
N THR A 235 -22.64 -21.62 7.07
CA THR A 235 -22.90 -21.54 8.52
C THR A 235 -23.72 -22.72 9.06
N HIS A 236 -24.48 -23.40 8.21
CA HIS A 236 -25.32 -24.54 8.59
C HIS A 236 -24.74 -25.91 8.22
N GLU A 237 -23.61 -25.94 7.53
CA GLU A 237 -22.97 -27.17 7.06
C GLU A 237 -21.95 -27.74 8.06
N ILE A 238 -21.60 -29.02 7.86
CA ILE A 238 -20.62 -29.72 8.69
C ILE A 238 -19.22 -29.12 8.47
N LEU A 239 -18.49 -28.89 9.56
CA LEU A 239 -17.15 -28.28 9.61
C LEU A 239 -16.20 -28.79 8.51
N LEU A 240 -16.24 -30.09 8.19
CA LEU A 240 -15.38 -30.72 7.17
C LEU A 240 -15.63 -30.16 5.76
N LYS A 241 -16.89 -29.96 5.35
CA LYS A 241 -17.21 -29.42 4.02
C LYS A 241 -16.74 -27.98 3.90
N THR A 242 -16.96 -27.19 4.95
CA THR A 242 -16.50 -25.80 5.03
C THR A 242 -14.98 -25.72 4.97
N PHE A 243 -14.28 -26.60 5.70
CA PHE A 243 -12.82 -26.66 5.67
C PHE A 243 -12.27 -27.05 4.30
N LEU A 244 -12.88 -28.05 3.64
CA LEU A 244 -12.49 -28.47 2.29
C LEU A 244 -12.68 -27.33 1.28
N PHE A 245 -13.81 -26.63 1.35
CA PHE A 245 -14.09 -25.47 0.50
C PHE A 245 -13.05 -24.35 0.69
N ILE A 246 -12.71 -24.02 1.94
CA ILE A 246 -11.67 -23.03 2.25
C ILE A 246 -10.31 -23.45 1.70
N ILE A 247 -9.91 -24.72 1.86
CA ILE A 247 -8.64 -25.23 1.31
C ILE A 247 -8.63 -25.10 -0.21
N ILE A 248 -9.71 -25.46 -0.89
CA ILE A 248 -9.81 -25.33 -2.36
C ILE A 248 -9.62 -23.87 -2.78
N LEU A 249 -10.31 -22.93 -2.13
CA LEU A 249 -10.16 -21.49 -2.41
C LEU A 249 -8.74 -21.00 -2.13
N LEU A 250 -8.11 -21.45 -1.05
CA LEU A 250 -6.73 -21.13 -0.71
C LEU A 250 -5.77 -21.65 -1.79
N CYS A 251 -5.92 -22.90 -2.20
CA CYS A 251 -5.11 -23.51 -3.26
C CYS A 251 -5.28 -22.78 -4.59
N ILE A 252 -6.51 -22.41 -4.97
CA ILE A 252 -6.79 -21.61 -6.17
C ILE A 252 -6.11 -20.24 -6.05
N SER A 253 -6.24 -19.57 -4.91
CA SER A 253 -5.59 -18.28 -4.66
C SER A 253 -4.06 -18.38 -4.79
N VAL A 254 -3.45 -19.38 -4.15
CA VAL A 254 -2.01 -19.64 -4.23
C VAL A 254 -1.58 -19.97 -5.66
N PHE A 255 -2.37 -20.78 -6.38
CA PHE A 255 -2.10 -21.10 -7.79
C PHE A 255 -2.13 -19.86 -8.68
N LEU A 256 -3.15 -18.99 -8.52
CA LEU A 256 -3.24 -17.70 -9.22
C LEU A 256 -2.11 -16.74 -8.83
N MET A 257 -1.51 -16.92 -7.64
CA MET A 257 -0.32 -16.23 -7.20
C MET A 257 0.98 -16.89 -7.64
N ILE A 258 1.01 -18.02 -8.34
CA ILE A 258 2.26 -18.48 -8.93
C ILE A 258 2.52 -17.55 -10.11
N PRO A 259 3.61 -16.75 -10.12
CA PRO A 259 3.88 -15.87 -11.24
C PRO A 259 4.03 -16.77 -12.46
N THR A 260 3.04 -16.72 -13.36
CA THR A 260 3.27 -17.17 -14.73
C THR A 260 4.46 -16.35 -15.19
N SER A 261 5.56 -17.02 -15.51
CA SER A 261 6.90 -16.45 -15.69
C SER A 261 7.03 -15.45 -16.86
N LYS A 262 5.90 -14.95 -17.35
CA LYS A 262 5.80 -13.74 -18.12
C LYS A 262 5.08 -12.77 -17.21
N ALA A 263 5.83 -11.86 -16.59
CA ALA A 263 5.24 -10.62 -16.16
C ALA A 263 4.48 -10.08 -17.38
N ILE A 264 3.15 -10.25 -17.39
CA ILE A 264 2.30 -9.50 -18.29
C ILE A 264 2.41 -8.11 -17.69
N VAL A 265 3.48 -7.41 -18.09
CA VAL A 265 3.48 -5.97 -18.07
C VAL A 265 2.31 -5.65 -18.97
N LEU A 266 1.16 -5.38 -18.36
CA LEU A 266 0.15 -4.56 -18.99
C LEU A 266 0.84 -3.22 -19.16
N VAL A 267 1.66 -3.13 -20.22
CA VAL A 267 2.09 -1.88 -20.79
C VAL A 267 0.77 -1.30 -21.23
N GLU A 268 0.22 -0.42 -20.39
CA GLU A 268 -0.91 0.41 -20.75
C GLU A 268 -0.58 0.95 -22.14
N GLU A 269 -1.42 0.55 -23.09
CA GLU A 269 -1.30 0.69 -24.53
C GLU A 269 -1.42 2.17 -24.93
N SER A 270 -0.63 3.04 -24.30
CA SER A 270 -0.63 4.50 -24.41
C SER A 270 0.73 5.05 -24.86
N VAL A 271 1.63 4.19 -25.32
CA VAL A 271 2.78 4.58 -26.17
C VAL A 271 2.45 4.28 -27.64
N ASN A 272 1.19 4.36 -28.04
CA ASN A 272 0.78 4.17 -29.43
C ASN A 272 1.28 5.26 -30.40
N ASP A 273 1.97 6.30 -29.90
CA ASP A 273 2.58 7.36 -30.72
C ASP A 273 4.12 7.26 -30.85
N PHE A 274 4.80 6.31 -30.18
CA PHE A 274 6.27 6.20 -30.24
C PHE A 274 6.69 4.77 -30.55
N ASN A 275 7.41 4.58 -31.66
CA ASN A 275 8.03 3.30 -32.01
C ASN A 275 9.12 2.97 -30.99
N ALA A 276 8.74 2.27 -29.93
CA ALA A 276 9.63 1.71 -28.93
C ALA A 276 10.43 0.56 -29.55
N THR A 277 11.75 0.71 -29.65
CA THR A 277 12.63 -0.41 -30.00
C THR A 277 13.10 -1.07 -28.70
N THR A 278 12.43 -2.15 -28.31
CA THR A 278 12.95 -3.10 -27.31
C THR A 278 13.95 -4.02 -28.00
N LEU A 279 15.22 -3.97 -27.61
CA LEU A 279 16.20 -4.97 -28.04
C LEU A 279 15.85 -6.30 -27.34
N SER A 280 15.31 -7.25 -28.08
CA SER A 280 15.15 -8.63 -27.62
C SER A 280 16.49 -9.36 -27.65
N PRO A 281 16.71 -10.36 -26.79
CA PRO A 281 17.84 -11.28 -26.97
C PRO A 281 17.54 -12.11 -28.22
N ILE A 282 18.27 -11.89 -29.32
CA ILE A 282 18.11 -12.66 -30.55
C ILE A 282 19.20 -13.73 -30.65
N ASP A 283 18.69 -14.95 -30.76
CA ASP A 283 19.35 -16.19 -31.12
C ASP A 283 20.08 -16.03 -32.48
N ASN A 284 21.34 -16.45 -32.50
CA ASN A 284 22.15 -16.73 -33.69
C ASN A 284 22.41 -15.60 -34.71
N GLY A 285 23.57 -14.97 -34.51
CA GLY A 285 24.63 -14.81 -35.52
C GLY A 285 24.21 -14.51 -36.96
N ASN A 286 24.30 -13.24 -37.35
CA ASN A 286 25.21 -12.83 -38.43
C ASN A 286 25.40 -11.31 -38.46
N GLU A 287 26.59 -10.95 -38.89
CA GLU A 287 27.27 -9.68 -38.71
C GLU A 287 26.59 -8.51 -39.44
N THR A 288 26.25 -7.42 -38.73
CA THR A 288 26.37 -5.99 -39.12
C THR A 288 25.66 -5.01 -38.13
N VAL A 289 25.74 -5.26 -36.83
CA VAL A 289 25.37 -4.27 -35.78
C VAL A 289 26.46 -4.27 -34.69
N ARG A 290 27.70 -3.96 -35.07
CA ARG A 290 28.84 -3.97 -34.14
C ARG A 290 28.91 -2.66 -33.35
N LYS A 291 28.29 -2.64 -32.17
CA LYS A 291 28.80 -2.03 -30.90
C LYS A 291 27.75 -2.05 -29.77
N THR A 292 27.12 -3.19 -29.53
CA THR A 292 26.32 -3.40 -28.30
C THR A 292 26.59 -4.80 -27.77
N TRP A 293 27.50 -4.90 -26.81
CA TRP A 293 27.62 -6.06 -25.93
C TRP A 293 27.03 -5.70 -24.58
N PHE A 294 26.07 -6.48 -24.06
CA PHE A 294 25.82 -6.58 -22.63
C PHE A 294 25.48 -8.02 -22.24
N VAL A 295 26.20 -8.52 -21.23
CA VAL A 295 26.13 -9.89 -20.70
C VAL A 295 25.02 -9.97 -19.66
N PHE A 296 24.18 -11.00 -19.78
CA PHE A 296 23.20 -11.39 -18.77
C PHE A 296 23.96 -12.03 -17.59
N ILE A 297 24.14 -11.30 -16.49
CA ILE A 297 24.57 -11.88 -15.20
C ILE A 297 23.36 -11.85 -14.26
N PRO A 298 23.05 -12.93 -13.51
CA PRO A 298 21.70 -13.23 -13.01
C PRO A 298 21.06 -12.23 -12.01
N PHE A 299 21.69 -11.09 -11.72
CA PHE A 299 21.20 -10.09 -10.78
C PHE A 299 21.30 -8.63 -11.24
N HIS A 300 21.78 -8.34 -12.46
CA HIS A 300 21.94 -6.96 -12.94
C HIS A 300 21.23 -6.74 -14.28
N LEU A 301 20.02 -6.18 -14.22
CA LEU A 301 19.24 -5.81 -15.39
C LEU A 301 19.73 -4.46 -15.93
N VAL A 302 20.44 -4.46 -17.05
CA VAL A 302 20.76 -3.25 -17.83
C VAL A 302 19.66 -3.06 -18.87
N CYS A 303 18.72 -2.15 -18.63
CA CYS A 303 17.64 -1.87 -19.57
C CYS A 303 18.03 -0.77 -20.55
N GLN A 304 18.12 -1.12 -21.83
CA GLN A 304 18.22 -0.14 -22.93
C GLN A 304 16.86 -0.03 -23.61
N HIS A 305 16.19 1.11 -23.42
CA HIS A 305 14.97 1.43 -24.15
C HIS A 305 15.19 2.73 -24.93
N SER A 306 14.89 2.70 -26.23
CA SER A 306 14.96 3.86 -27.11
C SER A 306 13.58 4.13 -27.69
N LEU A 307 13.03 5.30 -27.40
CA LEU A 307 11.75 5.78 -27.93
C LEU A 307 12.04 6.81 -29.01
N GLN A 308 11.47 6.63 -30.20
CA GLN A 308 11.63 7.56 -31.32
C GLN A 308 10.38 8.40 -31.52
N GLY A 309 10.58 9.72 -31.63
CA GLY A 309 9.53 10.71 -31.72
C GLY A 309 9.67 11.66 -32.91
N PRO A 310 8.63 12.47 -33.20
CA PRO A 310 8.62 13.39 -34.34
C PRO A 310 9.50 14.64 -34.12
N GLY A 311 10.01 14.85 -32.90
CA GLY A 311 10.82 16.02 -32.57
C GLY A 311 12.25 15.96 -33.14
N LYS A 312 13.06 16.98 -32.80
CA LYS A 312 14.48 17.05 -33.18
C LYS A 312 15.45 16.79 -32.03
N THR A 313 14.96 16.83 -30.79
CA THR A 313 15.80 16.77 -29.57
C THR A 313 16.16 15.34 -29.19
N LYS A 314 17.42 15.03 -28.95
CA LYS A 314 17.86 13.76 -28.37
C LYS A 314 17.96 13.89 -26.85
N VAL A 315 17.32 13.00 -26.11
CA VAL A 315 17.28 13.01 -24.64
C VAL A 315 17.84 11.71 -24.11
N ALA A 316 18.83 11.79 -23.23
CA ALA A 316 19.34 10.66 -22.47
C ALA A 316 18.89 10.73 -21.01
N ILE A 317 18.53 9.59 -20.44
CA ILE A 317 18.21 9.44 -19.01
C ILE A 317 19.25 8.47 -18.45
N PHE A 318 20.20 8.99 -17.68
CA PHE A 318 21.35 8.28 -17.16
C PHE A 318 21.26 8.15 -15.64
N GLY A 319 21.44 6.94 -15.10
CA GLY A 319 21.26 6.76 -13.66
C GLY A 319 21.13 5.33 -13.17
N ASN A 320 20.33 5.18 -12.12
CA ASN A 320 20.08 3.88 -11.48
C ASN A 320 18.60 3.48 -11.53
N SER A 321 18.12 2.73 -10.53
CA SER A 321 16.70 2.43 -10.39
C SER A 321 15.82 3.68 -10.37
N PHE A 322 16.29 4.85 -9.95
CA PHE A 322 15.52 6.10 -9.97
C PHE A 322 15.39 6.68 -11.39
N ALA A 323 16.43 6.59 -12.21
CA ALA A 323 16.36 6.97 -13.62
C ALA A 323 15.33 6.12 -14.39
N HIS A 324 15.21 4.82 -14.09
CA HIS A 324 14.17 3.97 -14.67
C HIS A 324 12.78 4.53 -14.40
N ARG A 325 12.57 4.98 -13.16
CA ARG A 325 11.28 5.45 -12.69
C ARG A 325 10.92 6.83 -13.29
N ALA A 326 11.92 7.67 -13.53
CA ALA A 326 11.74 8.96 -14.18
C ALA A 326 11.40 8.86 -15.68
N LEU A 327 11.61 7.71 -16.33
CA LEU A 327 11.37 7.52 -17.77
C LEU A 327 9.97 8.00 -18.19
N PHE A 328 8.93 7.59 -17.47
CA PHE A 328 7.54 7.94 -17.83
C PHE A 328 7.28 9.44 -17.77
N ALA A 329 7.79 10.11 -16.74
CA ALA A 329 7.68 11.57 -16.60
C ALA A 329 8.41 12.30 -17.73
N VAL A 330 9.63 11.84 -18.06
CA VAL A 330 10.42 12.41 -19.16
C VAL A 330 9.75 12.16 -20.52
N VAL A 331 9.23 10.96 -20.77
CA VAL A 331 8.49 10.64 -22.00
C VAL A 331 7.22 11.48 -22.12
N LYS A 332 6.45 11.63 -21.03
CA LYS A 332 5.27 12.50 -21.02
C LYS A 332 5.62 13.95 -21.31
N ALA A 333 6.71 14.46 -20.76
CA ALA A 333 7.14 15.85 -20.94
C ALA A 333 7.82 16.12 -22.30
N PHE A 334 8.60 15.16 -22.82
CA PHE A 334 9.47 15.35 -23.98
C PHE A 334 9.09 14.55 -25.21
N GLY A 335 8.20 13.56 -25.12
CA GLY A 335 7.87 12.67 -26.23
C GLY A 335 7.59 13.43 -27.52
N ARG A 336 6.62 14.36 -27.52
CA ARG A 336 6.27 15.13 -28.73
C ARG A 336 7.37 16.08 -29.24
N ARG A 337 8.39 16.36 -28.42
CA ARG A 337 9.49 17.31 -28.69
C ARG A 337 10.84 16.63 -28.94
N ALA A 338 10.94 15.34 -28.63
CA ALA A 338 12.15 14.55 -28.75
C ALA A 338 12.14 13.76 -30.05
N LYS A 339 13.30 13.71 -30.71
CA LYS A 339 13.62 12.76 -31.78
C LYS A 339 13.85 11.37 -31.21
N GLN A 340 14.55 11.32 -30.08
CA GLN A 340 14.96 10.08 -29.44
C GLN A 340 15.05 10.29 -27.93
N ILE A 341 14.49 9.37 -27.15
CA ILE A 341 14.68 9.29 -25.70
C ILE A 341 15.33 7.95 -25.40
N ARG A 342 16.49 7.94 -24.74
CA ARG A 342 17.21 6.70 -24.37
C ARG A 342 17.44 6.62 -22.88
N LEU A 343 17.02 5.50 -22.27
CA LEU A 343 17.34 5.15 -20.88
C LEU A 343 18.65 4.37 -20.82
N ILE A 344 19.55 4.80 -19.93
CA ILE A 344 20.84 4.19 -19.64
C ILE A 344 20.94 4.07 -18.12
N ALA A 345 20.49 2.96 -17.57
CA ALA A 345 20.45 2.81 -16.12
C ALA A 345 20.69 1.38 -15.66
N ASN A 346 21.30 1.24 -14.48
CA ASN A 346 21.52 -0.03 -13.81
C ASN A 346 21.16 0.06 -12.32
N ILE A 347 20.49 -0.96 -11.80
CA ILE A 347 20.00 -0.97 -10.42
C ILE A 347 21.21 -0.92 -9.47
N GLY A 348 21.15 -0.04 -8.47
CA GLY A 348 22.20 0.10 -7.47
C GLY A 348 23.40 0.96 -7.91
N CYS A 349 23.71 1.03 -9.20
CA CYS A 349 24.91 1.72 -9.69
C CYS A 349 24.74 3.25 -9.80
N PRO A 350 25.47 4.05 -9.00
CA PRO A 350 25.49 5.51 -9.16
C PRO A 350 26.04 5.91 -10.53
N PRO A 351 25.50 6.95 -11.18
CA PRO A 351 25.94 7.41 -12.51
C PRO A 351 27.19 8.29 -12.44
N PHE A 352 28.18 7.95 -11.61
CA PHE A 352 29.40 8.74 -11.43
C PHE A 352 30.66 7.90 -11.64
N ILE A 353 31.51 8.31 -12.57
CA ILE A 353 32.78 7.65 -12.91
C ILE A 353 33.68 7.57 -11.68
N GLY A 354 34.11 6.35 -11.33
CA GLY A 354 34.97 6.10 -10.17
C GLY A 354 34.24 5.92 -8.84
N SER A 355 32.90 5.93 -8.84
CA SER A 355 32.14 5.60 -7.64
C SER A 355 32.05 4.07 -7.44
N THR A 356 32.43 3.62 -6.26
CA THR A 356 32.37 2.21 -5.82
C THR A 356 31.14 2.00 -4.96
N TYR A 357 30.33 1.00 -5.29
CA TYR A 357 29.16 0.64 -4.48
C TYR A 357 29.55 -0.43 -3.42
N PRO A 358 29.13 -0.33 -2.15
CA PRO A 358 29.60 -1.23 -1.08
C PRO A 358 29.07 -2.68 -1.18
N GLU A 359 27.97 -2.88 -1.91
CA GLU A 359 27.41 -4.20 -2.19
C GLU A 359 28.03 -4.68 -3.52
N ASP A 360 28.57 -5.91 -3.56
CA ASP A 360 29.29 -6.65 -4.64
C ASP A 360 28.78 -6.49 -6.10
N ILE A 361 28.58 -5.26 -6.57
CA ILE A 361 28.09 -4.90 -7.89
C ILE A 361 29.19 -4.11 -8.58
N ASP A 362 29.83 -4.73 -9.57
CA ASP A 362 30.87 -4.07 -10.38
C ASP A 362 30.21 -3.04 -11.34
N CYS A 363 30.10 -1.79 -10.86
CA CYS A 363 29.49 -0.68 -11.61
C CYS A 363 30.44 -0.04 -12.64
N ALA A 364 31.75 -0.32 -12.57
CA ALA A 364 32.73 0.32 -13.45
C ALA A 364 32.55 -0.05 -14.94
N PRO A 365 32.30 -1.33 -15.31
CA PRO A 365 31.99 -1.70 -16.69
C PRO A 365 30.73 -1.01 -17.23
N PHE A 366 29.68 -0.93 -16.40
CA PHE A 366 28.43 -0.25 -16.76
C PHE A 366 28.68 1.24 -17.04
N LEU A 367 29.43 1.92 -16.17
CA LEU A 367 29.72 3.34 -16.33
C LEU A 367 30.53 3.62 -17.58
N ASN A 368 31.57 2.83 -17.87
CA ASN A 368 32.37 2.99 -19.09
C ASN A 368 31.50 2.82 -20.34
N ALA A 369 30.71 1.76 -20.41
CA ALA A 369 29.84 1.51 -21.55
C ALA A 369 28.70 2.54 -21.68
N SER A 370 28.21 3.07 -20.56
CA SER A 370 27.21 4.15 -20.54
C SER A 370 27.74 5.42 -21.17
N VAL A 371 29.00 5.77 -20.90
CA VAL A 371 29.63 6.96 -21.49
C VAL A 371 29.85 6.77 -22.99
N GLU A 372 30.31 5.61 -23.45
CA GLU A 372 30.41 5.32 -24.89
C GLU A 372 29.07 5.48 -25.62
N LEU A 373 27.97 5.05 -24.99
CA LEU A 373 26.61 5.23 -25.53
C LEU A 373 26.19 6.70 -25.60
N LEU A 374 26.56 7.50 -24.60
CA LEU A 374 26.33 8.94 -24.63
C LEU A 374 27.15 9.61 -25.74
N GLU A 375 28.42 9.21 -25.90
CA GLU A 375 29.34 9.69 -26.95
C GLU A 375 28.82 9.39 -28.36
N ASP A 376 28.24 8.21 -28.58
CA ASP A 376 27.60 7.81 -29.84
C ASP A 376 26.29 8.59 -30.08
N MET A 377 25.43 8.66 -29.06
CA MET A 377 24.13 9.31 -29.19
C MET A 377 24.23 10.83 -29.40
N LYS A 378 25.19 11.48 -28.73
CA LYS A 378 25.33 12.95 -28.62
C LYS A 378 23.99 13.62 -28.26
N PRO A 379 23.45 13.34 -27.06
CA PRO A 379 22.15 13.85 -26.64
C PRO A 379 22.17 15.38 -26.48
N ASP A 380 21.09 16.05 -26.87
CA ASP A 380 20.91 17.48 -26.59
C ASP A 380 20.68 17.73 -25.09
N ILE A 381 20.03 16.80 -24.40
CA ILE A 381 19.76 16.88 -22.95
C ILE A 381 20.10 15.53 -22.30
N THR A 382 20.88 15.55 -21.23
CA THR A 382 21.14 14.37 -20.39
C THR A 382 20.61 14.60 -18.99
N PHE A 383 19.61 13.81 -18.59
CA PHE A 383 19.13 13.74 -17.22
C PHE A 383 20.01 12.77 -16.44
N ILE A 384 20.64 13.22 -15.36
CA ILE A 384 21.41 12.38 -14.44
C ILE A 384 20.57 12.24 -13.16
N ILE A 385 19.98 11.06 -12.97
CA ILE A 385 19.00 10.80 -11.91
C ILE A 385 19.45 9.61 -11.08
N PHE A 386 19.66 9.82 -9.79
CA PHE A 386 20.25 8.83 -8.89
C PHE A 386 19.62 8.86 -7.50
N ARG A 387 19.99 7.88 -6.67
CA ARG A 387 19.57 7.79 -5.26
C ARG A 387 20.65 8.37 -4.36
N PRO A 388 20.36 8.82 -3.14
CA PRO A 388 21.43 9.12 -2.18
C PRO A 388 22.14 7.80 -1.86
N PHE A 389 23.46 7.78 -1.95
CA PHE A 389 24.28 6.63 -1.60
C PHE A 389 25.34 7.08 -0.62
N THR A 390 25.54 6.35 0.48
CA THR A 390 26.65 6.63 1.40
C THR A 390 27.97 6.42 0.67
N PRO A 391 28.91 7.40 0.68
CA PRO A 391 29.01 8.54 1.60
C PRO A 391 28.56 9.92 1.05
N ILE A 392 27.74 10.04 -0.01
CA ILE A 392 27.22 11.36 -0.49
C ILE A 392 26.43 12.13 0.57
N ASP A 393 25.87 11.39 1.55
CA ASP A 393 25.12 11.92 2.69
C ASP A 393 26.01 12.23 3.91
N SER A 394 27.33 12.04 3.80
CA SER A 394 28.27 12.28 4.90
C SER A 394 28.75 13.74 4.94
N PRO A 395 29.14 14.27 6.12
CA PRO A 395 29.66 15.62 6.23
C PRO A 395 30.94 15.81 5.41
N ILE A 396 30.99 16.86 4.61
CA ILE A 396 32.21 17.23 3.87
C ILE A 396 33.17 17.88 4.87
N ILE A 397 34.30 17.22 5.13
CA ILE A 397 35.35 17.73 6.03
C ILE A 397 36.36 18.59 5.23
N ASP A 398 36.73 18.15 4.04
CA ASP A 398 37.64 18.84 3.12
C ASP A 398 37.17 18.61 1.69
N LEU A 399 36.70 19.68 1.04
CA LEU A 399 36.13 19.63 -0.31
C LEU A 399 37.13 19.07 -1.35
N SER A 400 38.43 19.35 -1.17
CA SER A 400 39.46 18.94 -2.12
C SER A 400 39.75 17.43 -2.09
N LYS A 401 39.43 16.79 -0.95
CA LYS A 401 39.65 15.37 -0.69
C LYS A 401 38.37 14.55 -0.72
N ASP A 402 37.25 15.16 -1.07
CA ASP A 402 35.97 14.46 -1.16
C ASP A 402 35.90 13.66 -2.47
N ASP A 403 36.09 12.35 -2.37
CA ASP A 403 36.10 11.45 -3.52
C ASP A 403 34.77 11.46 -4.29
N GLN A 404 33.64 11.69 -3.62
CA GLN A 404 32.33 11.66 -4.25
C GLN A 404 32.09 12.90 -5.11
N LEU A 405 32.38 14.08 -4.58
CA LEU A 405 32.31 15.31 -5.34
C LEU A 405 33.30 15.31 -6.50
N ASN A 406 34.51 14.77 -6.28
CA ASN A 406 35.48 14.59 -7.36
C ASN A 406 34.97 13.63 -8.45
N ASN A 407 34.30 12.53 -8.10
CA ASN A 407 33.68 11.61 -9.05
C ASN A 407 32.50 12.27 -9.81
N ILE A 408 31.65 13.03 -9.11
CA ILE A 408 30.53 13.78 -9.71
C ILE A 408 31.07 14.80 -10.70
N GLN A 409 32.05 15.61 -10.29
CA GLN A 409 32.65 16.64 -11.14
C GLN A 409 33.29 16.02 -12.38
N ARG A 410 34.13 14.98 -12.21
CA ARG A 410 34.73 14.24 -13.34
C ARG A 410 33.69 13.73 -14.34
N THR A 411 32.55 13.27 -13.84
CA THR A 411 31.46 12.76 -14.69
C THR A 411 30.75 13.88 -15.43
N ILE A 412 30.42 14.96 -14.74
CA ILE A 412 29.79 16.14 -15.34
C ILE A 412 30.71 16.74 -16.40
N ASP A 413 32.00 16.92 -16.10
CA ASP A 413 32.99 17.45 -17.04
C ASP A 413 33.01 16.61 -18.32
N ARG A 414 33.10 15.28 -18.18
CA ARG A 414 33.12 14.37 -19.33
C ARG A 414 31.83 14.40 -20.14
N ILE A 415 30.67 14.37 -19.48
CA ILE A 415 29.36 14.40 -20.15
C ILE A 415 29.12 15.76 -20.81
N SER A 416 29.62 16.86 -20.24
CA SER A 416 29.43 18.23 -20.75
C SER A 416 30.07 18.44 -22.13
N LEU A 417 31.10 17.66 -22.46
CA LEU A 417 31.73 17.67 -23.78
C LEU A 417 30.84 17.05 -24.88
N ILE A 418 29.85 16.24 -24.47
CA ILE A 418 29.06 15.39 -25.35
C ILE A 418 27.61 15.89 -25.46
N THR A 419 27.06 16.42 -24.36
CA THR A 419 25.68 16.89 -24.27
C THR A 419 25.59 18.41 -24.18
N LYS A 420 24.54 19.00 -24.76
CA LYS A 420 24.35 20.45 -24.73
C LYS A 420 23.84 20.95 -23.38
N ARG A 421 23.07 20.11 -22.66
CA ARG A 421 22.50 20.44 -21.35
C ARG A 421 22.50 19.22 -20.44
N ILE A 422 22.99 19.42 -19.22
CA ILE A 422 22.92 18.43 -18.15
C ILE A 422 21.85 18.87 -17.16
N VAL A 423 20.95 17.96 -16.82
CA VAL A 423 19.99 18.13 -15.72
C VAL A 423 20.36 17.13 -14.65
N LEU A 424 21.00 17.60 -13.58
CA LEU A 424 21.32 16.78 -12.42
C LEU A 424 20.15 16.85 -11.44
N GLU A 425 19.44 15.75 -11.26
CA GLU A 425 18.32 15.68 -10.33
C GLU A 425 18.76 14.92 -9.08
N TYR A 426 18.86 15.66 -7.98
CA TYR A 426 18.98 15.03 -6.67
C TYR A 426 17.62 14.45 -6.28
N PRO A 427 17.57 13.21 -5.77
CA PRO A 427 16.31 12.60 -5.38
C PRO A 427 15.64 13.44 -4.28
N LEU A 428 14.32 13.64 -4.41
CA LEU A 428 13.48 14.33 -3.43
C LEU A 428 13.81 13.87 -2.01
N PRO A 429 13.76 14.78 -1.01
CA PRO A 429 14.26 14.50 0.33
C PRO A 429 13.62 13.24 0.89
N VAL A 430 14.45 12.23 1.15
CA VAL A 430 14.08 11.15 2.06
C VAL A 430 13.85 11.85 3.38
N ASN A 431 12.60 11.95 3.84
CA ASN A 431 12.26 12.52 5.14
C ASN A 431 13.09 11.79 6.22
N LYS A 432 14.25 12.35 6.57
CA LYS A 432 15.02 11.98 7.76
C LYS A 432 14.32 12.60 8.97
N GLN A 433 13.05 12.26 9.18
CA GLN A 433 12.41 12.50 10.47
C GLN A 433 12.89 11.39 11.41
N ARG A 434 13.98 11.71 12.12
CA ARG A 434 14.39 11.03 13.35
C ARG A 434 13.52 11.47 14.51
#